data_AF-A0A6F9C8D2-F1
#
_entry.id   AF-A0A6F9C8D2-F1
#
_cell.length_a   1.000
_cell.length_b   1.000
_cell.length_c   1.000
_cell.angle_alpha   90.00
_cell.angle_beta   90.00
_cell.angle_gamma   90.00
#
_symmetry.space_group_name_H-M   'P 1'
#
loop_
_entity.id
_entity.type
_entity.pdbx_description
1 polymer ?
#
loop_
_entity_poly.entity_id
_entity_poly.type
_entity_poly.pdbx_seq_one_letter_code
_entity_poly.pdbx_strand_id
1 'polypeptide(L)' 'MNDKVGSKTVLSYLYVCPSNKRKIMVLTDPEFESSVLISSDEGASYQKYRLSFYILSLLFHPTQEDWALAYSHDQ' A
#
# COMPACT_ATOMS: atom_id res chain seq x y z
N MET A 1 -16.26 4.15 -8.38
CA MET A 1 -16.16 2.85 -9.10
C MET A 1 -15.22 2.01 -8.26
N ASN A 2 -15.74 1.00 -7.55
CA ASN A 2 -14.91 0.15 -6.69
C ASN A 2 -14.12 -0.79 -7.61
N ASP A 3 -12.86 -0.44 -7.90
CA ASP A 3 -11.94 -1.37 -8.51
C ASP A 3 -11.68 -2.49 -7.51
N LYS A 4 -12.45 -3.57 -7.63
CA LYS A 4 -12.04 -4.88 -7.12
C LYS A 4 -10.62 -5.09 -7.65
N VAL A 5 -9.68 -5.36 -6.76
CA VAL A 5 -8.29 -5.73 -7.12
C VAL A 5 -8.36 -6.66 -8.33
N GLY A 6 -7.89 -6.17 -9.48
CA GLY A 6 -8.09 -6.82 -10.75
C GLY A 6 -7.49 -8.22 -10.72
N SER A 7 -8.05 -9.15 -11.49
CA SER A 7 -7.65 -10.56 -11.55
C SER A 7 -6.20 -10.83 -12.00
N LYS A 8 -5.39 -9.78 -12.19
CA LYS A 8 -3.98 -9.80 -12.56
C LYS A 8 -3.06 -9.06 -11.58
N THR A 9 -3.59 -8.48 -10.50
CA THR A 9 -2.76 -7.76 -9.54
C THR A 9 -2.12 -8.75 -8.58
N VAL A 10 -0.81 -8.96 -8.70
CA VAL A 10 -0.02 -9.69 -7.72
C VAL A 10 0.29 -8.74 -6.56
N LEU A 11 0.05 -9.20 -5.33
CA LEU A 11 0.26 -8.41 -4.11
C LEU A 11 1.51 -8.93 -3.41
N SER A 12 2.42 -8.02 -3.02
CA SER A 12 3.65 -8.41 -2.34
C SER A 12 3.50 -8.35 -0.82
N TYR A 13 3.03 -7.22 -0.29
CA TYR A 13 3.00 -6.97 1.14
C TYR A 13 1.73 -6.22 1.56
N LEU A 14 1.23 -6.55 2.75
CA LEU A 14 0.12 -5.87 3.41
C LEU A 14 0.60 -5.27 4.73
N TYR A 15 0.27 -4.01 4.97
CA TYR A 15 0.59 -3.27 6.17
C TYR A 15 -0.70 -2.73 6.80
N VAL A 16 -0.82 -2.88 8.11
CA VAL A 16 -1.93 -2.31 8.89
C VAL A 16 -1.39 -1.18 9.75
N CYS A 17 -2.04 -0.02 9.71
CA CYS A 17 -1.62 1.13 10.49
C CYS A 17 -1.66 0.80 12.01
N PRO A 18 -0.61 1.12 12.78
CA PRO A 18 -0.54 0.80 14.19
C PRO A 18 -1.59 1.56 15.01
N SER A 19 -1.82 2.84 14.70
CA SER A 19 -2.76 3.72 15.39
C SER A 19 -4.21 3.62 14.90
N ASN A 20 -4.45 3.09 13.69
CA ASN A 20 -5.79 2.92 13.13
C ASN A 20 -5.90 1.62 12.34
N LYS A 21 -6.50 0.58 12.92
CA LYS A 21 -6.61 -0.75 12.30
C LYS A 21 -7.48 -0.82 11.05
N ARG A 22 -8.27 0.22 10.78
CA ARG A 22 -9.05 0.32 9.54
C ARG A 22 -8.22 0.71 8.33
N LYS A 23 -7.07 1.35 8.57
CA LYS A 23 -6.19 1.83 7.51
C LYS A 23 -5.20 0.73 7.12
N ILE A 24 -5.30 0.29 5.86
CA ILE A 24 -4.51 -0.79 5.29
C ILE A 24 -3.81 -0.28 4.04
N MET A 25 -2.52 -0.55 3.92
CA MET A 25 -1.75 -0.30 2.70
C MET A 25 -1.27 -1.63 2.12
N VAL A 26 -1.49 -1.83 0.83
CA VAL A 26 -1.07 -3.03 0.10
C VAL A 26 -0.15 -2.61 -1.04
N LEU A 27 1.03 -3.22 -1.11
CA LEU A 27 1.97 -3.02 -2.20
C LEU A 27 1.71 -4.03 -3.32
N THR A 28 1.67 -3.56 -4.55
CA THR A 28 1.65 -4.44 -5.72
C THR A 28 3.06 -4.91 -6.08
N ASP A 29 3.13 -6.06 -6.74
CA ASP A 29 4.39 -6.61 -7.22
C ASP A 29 5.04 -5.68 -8.26
N PRO A 30 6.25 -5.15 -7.98
CA PRO A 30 6.92 -4.20 -8.85
C PRO A 30 7.29 -4.77 -10.22
N GLU A 31 7.39 -6.11 -10.38
CA GLU A 31 7.63 -6.74 -11.69
C GLU A 31 6.49 -6.48 -12.67
N PHE A 32 5.28 -6.28 -12.16
CA PHE A 32 4.08 -6.02 -12.95
C PHE A 32 3.68 -4.54 -12.90
N GLU A 33 3.66 -3.96 -11.70
CA GLU A 33 3.25 -2.58 -11.49
C GLU A 33 3.76 -2.06 -10.15
N SER A 34 4.42 -0.90 -10.14
CA SER A 34 4.72 -0.19 -8.89
C SER A 34 3.55 0.69 -8.47
N SER A 35 2.74 0.20 -7.54
CA SER A 35 1.62 0.94 -6.97
C SER A 35 1.36 0.57 -5.51
N VAL A 36 0.70 1.48 -4.80
CA VAL A 36 0.16 1.22 -3.48
C VAL A 36 -1.36 1.33 -3.53
N LEU A 37 -2.03 0.33 -2.96
CA LEU A 37 -3.46 0.35 -2.70
C LEU A 37 -3.67 0.78 -1.25
N ILE A 38 -4.50 1.78 -1.03
CA ILE A 38 -4.83 2.31 0.29
C ILE A 38 -6.30 2.08 0.57
N SER A 39 -6.61 1.43 1.68
CA SER A 39 -7.95 1.30 2.23
C SER A 39 -8.03 2.04 3.57
N SER A 40 -9.18 2.66 3.83
CA SER A 40 -9.53 3.29 5.11
C SER A 40 -10.73 2.62 5.79
N ASP A 41 -11.16 1.49 5.25
CA ASP A 41 -12.41 0.79 5.58
C ASP A 41 -12.20 -0.73 5.75
N GLU A 42 -11.09 -1.11 6.39
CA GLU A 42 -10.76 -2.51 6.71
C GLU A 42 -10.66 -3.41 5.46
N GLY A 43 -10.29 -2.83 4.32
CA GLY A 43 -10.13 -3.53 3.05
C GLY A 43 -11.42 -3.70 2.24
N ALA A 44 -12.52 -3.04 2.62
CA ALA A 44 -13.76 -3.09 1.84
C ALA A 44 -13.64 -2.35 0.49
N SER A 45 -12.84 -1.27 0.44
CA SER A 45 -12.49 -0.56 -0.80
C SER A 45 -11.04 -0.11 -0.80
N TYR A 46 -10.47 0.02 -2.00
CA TYR A 46 -9.10 0.45 -2.19
C TYR A 46 -9.00 1.59 -3.21
N GLN A 47 -8.19 2.59 -2.88
CA GLN A 47 -7.72 3.61 -3.80
C GLN A 47 -6.31 3.24 -4.25
N LYS A 48 -6.07 3.23 -5.55
CA LYS A 48 -4.78 2.84 -6.14
C LYS A 48 -3.97 4.06 -6.53
N TYR A 49 -2.72 4.10 -6.10
CA TYR A 49 -1.77 5.16 -6.41
C TYR A 49 -0.54 4.56 -7.08
N ARG A 50 -0.25 5.02 -8.30
CA ARG A 50 0.98 4.63 -9.01
C ARG A 50 2.18 5.33 -8.38
N LEU A 51 3.27 4.61 -8.23
CA LEU A 51 4.52 5.11 -7.65
C LEU A 51 5.55 5.35 -8.75
N SER A 52 6.46 6.30 -8.52
CA SER A 52 7.58 6.60 -9.41
C SER A 52 8.87 5.83 -9.07
N PHE A 53 8.84 4.99 -8.04
CA PHE A 53 9.96 4.19 -7.55
C PHE A 53 9.45 2.87 -6.97
N TYR A 54 10.36 1.92 -6.70
CA TYR A 54 10.01 0.62 -6.09
C TYR A 54 10.09 0.66 -4.57
N ILE A 55 9.08 0.11 -3.88
CA ILE A 55 9.09 0.02 -2.41
C ILE A 55 9.53 -1.38 -2.00
N LEU A 56 10.67 -1.47 -1.32
CA LEU A 56 11.14 -2.72 -0.73
C LEU A 56 10.48 -2.96 0.64
N SER A 57 10.35 -1.91 1.44
CA SER A 57 9.71 -1.99 2.76
C SER A 57 9.00 -0.69 3.11
N LEU A 58 7.90 -0.82 3.87
CA LEU A 58 7.13 0.31 4.37
C LEU A 58 7.07 0.28 5.91
N LEU A 59 7.18 1.45 6.53
CA LEU A 59 7.09 1.62 7.97
C LEU A 59 6.08 2.71 8.30
N PHE A 60 5.01 2.36 9.01
CA PHE A 60 4.08 3.35 9.55
C PHE A 60 4.67 4.12 10.73
N HIS A 61 4.31 5.40 10.85
CA HIS A 61 4.56 6.13 12.09
C HIS A 61 3.72 5.51 13.23
N PRO A 62 4.27 5.37 14.46
CA PRO A 62 3.57 4.70 15.55
C PRO A 62 2.27 5.39 16.00
N THR A 63 2.17 6.71 15.83
CA THR A 63 1.03 7.51 16.31
C THR A 63 0.34 8.38 15.26
N GLN A 64 0.98 8.67 14.12
CA GLN A 64 0.46 9.60 13.11
C GLN A 64 -0.08 8.74 11.96
N GLU A 65 -1.40 8.58 11.88
CA GLU A 65 -2.01 7.59 10.98
C GLU A 65 -1.78 7.87 9.49
N ASP A 66 -1.49 9.12 9.13
CA ASP A 66 -1.23 9.56 7.76
C ASP A 66 0.24 9.54 7.35
N TRP A 67 1.13 9.12 8.25
CA TRP A 67 2.57 9.11 7.98
C TRP A 67 3.10 7.68 7.83
N ALA A 68 3.80 7.45 6.72
CA ALA A 68 4.56 6.24 6.48
C ALA A 68 5.86 6.57 5.75
N LEU A 69 6.91 5.82 6.04
CA LEU A 69 8.19 5.87 5.34
C LEU A 69 8.28 4.67 4.39
N ALA A 70 8.60 4.94 3.13
CA ALA A 70 8.88 3.92 2.13
C ALA A 70 10.38 3.89 1.84
N TYR A 71 10.97 2.69 1.83
CA TYR A 71 12.37 2.47 1.51
C TYR A 71 12.51 1.81 0.13
N SER A 72 13.45 2.31 -0.67
CA SER A 72 13.87 1.73 -1.95
C SER A 72 15.38 1.45 -1.95
N HIS A 73 15.82 0.48 -2.76
CA HIS A 73 17.22 0.29 -3.10
C HIS A 73 17.69 1.15 -4.28
N ASP A 74 16.78 1.77 -5.02
CA ASP A 74 17.11 2.57 -6.19
C ASP A 74 17.87 3.84 -5.76
N GLN A 75 19.10 3.98 -6.25
CA GLN A 75 19.89 5.23 -6.27
C GLN A 75 19.82 5.86 -7.65
#